data_AF-A0A428XS01-F1
#
_entry.id   AF-A0A428XS01-F1
#
_cell.length_a   1.000
_cell.length_b   1.000
_cell.length_c   1.000
_cell.angle_alpha   90.00
_cell.angle_beta   90.00
_cell.angle_gamma   90.00
#
_symmetry.space_group_name_H-M   'P 1'
#
loop_
_entity.id
_entity.type
_entity.pdbx_description
1 polymer ?
#
loop_
_entity_poly.entity_id
_entity_poly.type
_entity_poly.pdbx_seq_one_letter_code
_entity_poly.pdbx_strand_id
1 'polypeptide(L)'
;MPYAGRPSRRTRDTSVVGRRPVGGRVHPCHPRRTPAARPCSVQIVADLTGPAARLDPPWSGVPAAMIAAAATVDTLRAVRAMPGWSIEVGPLAYAFADRGAERGVALLLAPQVPQLSPDLLADAVDLLRDFDAVLGPTTGEGWWAFGLREPAHGALLRTMPGALADAGALTVASLRLGLRVAMLPTLHELGSGADVRAVAGLCPPDSEFAATVAHLGGTHP
;
A
#
# COMPACT_ATOMS: atom_id res chain seq x y z
N MET A 1 47.96 -67.38 6.38
CA MET A 1 47.11 -68.09 5.40
C MET A 1 45.70 -68.18 5.98
N PRO A 2 44.64 -67.63 5.36
CA PRO A 2 44.47 -66.48 4.42
C PRO A 2 43.83 -65.25 5.15
N TYR A 3 43.95 -63.95 4.76
CA TYR A 3 43.54 -63.19 3.55
C TYR A 3 41.99 -63.16 3.35
N ALA A 4 41.22 -62.08 3.12
CA ALA A 4 41.33 -60.66 2.72
C ALA A 4 40.06 -59.94 3.26
N GLY A 5 39.85 -58.61 3.33
CA GLY A 5 40.21 -57.52 2.42
C GLY A 5 39.66 -56.16 2.93
N ARG A 6 40.27 -55.07 2.45
CA ARG A 6 39.98 -53.63 2.66
C ARG A 6 39.23 -53.07 1.41
N PRO A 7 38.85 -51.76 1.30
CA PRO A 7 38.33 -50.75 2.26
C PRO A 7 37.21 -49.81 1.67
N SER A 8 36.84 -48.77 2.43
CA SER A 8 36.15 -47.50 2.03
C SER A 8 34.61 -47.56 1.89
N ARG A 9 33.79 -46.56 2.25
CA ARG A 9 33.93 -45.08 2.24
C ARG A 9 33.13 -44.41 3.38
N ARG A 10 33.58 -43.21 3.75
CA ARG A 10 32.88 -42.21 4.59
C ARG A 10 31.55 -41.74 3.97
N THR A 11 30.54 -41.53 4.81
CA THR A 11 29.46 -40.52 4.66
C THR A 11 29.07 -40.07 6.07
N ARG A 12 29.62 -38.93 6.53
CA ARG A 12 28.94 -37.63 6.70
C ARG A 12 27.89 -37.62 7.81
N ASP A 13 28.35 -37.19 8.99
CA ASP A 13 27.55 -36.55 10.03
C ASP A 13 26.73 -35.40 9.42
N THR A 14 25.41 -35.47 9.56
CA THR A 14 24.50 -34.35 9.36
C THR A 14 24.38 -33.58 10.66
N SER A 15 25.30 -32.66 10.91
CA SER A 15 25.12 -31.60 11.92
C SER A 15 24.28 -30.48 11.31
N VAL A 16 23.03 -30.37 11.77
CA VAL A 16 22.13 -29.25 11.50
C VAL A 16 22.71 -28.00 12.16
N VAL A 17 23.28 -27.10 11.37
CA VAL A 17 23.64 -25.76 11.82
C VAL A 17 22.39 -24.89 11.75
N GLY A 18 21.90 -24.48 12.92
CA GLY A 18 20.83 -23.50 13.04
C GLY A 18 21.20 -22.19 12.36
N ARG A 19 20.37 -21.76 11.40
CA ARG A 19 20.44 -20.40 10.85
C ARG A 19 19.95 -19.43 11.91
N ARG A 20 20.82 -18.49 12.31
CA ARG A 20 20.41 -17.32 13.08
C ARG A 20 19.44 -16.46 12.26
N PRO A 21 18.41 -15.86 12.87
CA PRO A 21 17.53 -14.93 12.17
C PRO A 21 18.34 -13.72 11.72
N VAL A 22 18.18 -13.35 10.44
CA VAL A 22 18.76 -12.13 9.87
C VAL A 22 17.96 -10.97 10.46
N GLY A 23 18.55 -10.24 11.40
CA GLY A 23 17.96 -8.99 11.91
C GLY A 23 17.81 -8.01 10.76
N GLY A 24 16.57 -7.68 10.40
CA GLY A 24 16.26 -6.58 9.51
C GLY A 24 16.80 -5.29 10.11
N ARG A 25 17.75 -4.65 9.42
CA ARG A 25 18.18 -3.30 9.78
C ARG A 25 17.04 -2.35 9.46
N VAL A 26 16.37 -1.87 10.49
CA VAL A 26 15.50 -0.69 10.37
C VAL A 26 16.43 0.49 10.11
N HIS A 27 16.30 1.12 8.93
CA HIS A 27 17.05 2.32 8.62
C HIS A 27 16.51 3.48 9.49
N PRO A 28 17.36 4.17 10.28
CA PRO A 28 16.92 5.33 11.04
C PRO A 28 16.53 6.47 10.08
N CYS A 29 15.39 7.10 10.36
CA CYS A 29 14.87 8.26 9.63
C CYS A 29 15.94 9.33 9.44
N HIS A 30 16.20 9.70 8.19
CA HIS A 30 16.95 10.92 7.87
C HIS A 30 16.16 12.16 8.33
N PRO A 31 16.84 13.28 8.66
CA PRO A 31 16.16 14.52 8.99
C PRO A 31 15.25 14.92 7.82
N ARG A 32 13.95 15.18 8.12
CA ARG A 32 12.91 15.56 7.16
C ARG A 32 13.45 16.63 6.22
N ARG A 33 13.79 16.23 4.99
CA ARG A 33 14.04 17.17 3.90
C ARG A 33 12.67 17.62 3.42
N THR A 34 12.51 18.92 3.22
CA THR A 34 11.36 19.45 2.51
C THR A 34 11.29 18.72 1.16
N PRO A 35 10.15 18.10 0.79
CA PRO A 35 10.04 17.41 -0.48
C PRO A 35 10.39 18.41 -1.56
N ALA A 36 11.53 18.22 -2.24
CA ALA A 36 11.80 18.97 -3.46
C ALA A 36 10.62 18.70 -4.39
N ALA A 37 9.89 19.75 -4.78
CA ALA A 37 8.65 19.68 -5.55
C ALA A 37 8.92 19.13 -6.96
N ARG A 38 9.12 17.82 -7.05
CA ARG A 38 9.00 17.11 -8.31
C ARG A 38 7.51 17.07 -8.65
N PRO A 39 7.13 17.37 -9.90
CA PRO A 39 5.77 17.12 -10.34
C PRO A 39 5.47 15.64 -10.09
N CYS A 40 4.44 15.41 -9.27
CA CYS A 40 3.97 14.10 -8.88
C CYS A 40 2.52 14.03 -9.33
N SER A 41 2.25 13.10 -10.24
CA SER A 41 0.87 12.76 -10.59
C SER A 41 0.36 11.73 -9.62
N VAL A 42 -0.81 11.97 -9.04
CA VAL A 42 -1.46 11.00 -8.16
C VAL A 42 -2.82 10.65 -8.71
N GLN A 43 -3.04 9.36 -8.85
CA GLN A 43 -4.32 8.81 -9.24
C GLN A 43 -4.90 8.11 -8.01
N ILE A 44 -6.06 8.58 -7.59
CA ILE A 44 -6.81 7.96 -6.52
C ILE A 44 -7.78 6.99 -7.17
N VAL A 45 -7.57 5.71 -6.89
CA VAL A 45 -8.37 4.61 -7.40
C VAL A 45 -9.62 4.51 -6.55
N ALA A 46 -10.65 5.27 -6.91
CA ALA A 46 -11.90 5.25 -6.19
C ALA A 46 -12.90 4.31 -6.87
N ASP A 47 -13.06 3.11 -6.33
CA ASP A 47 -14.31 2.38 -6.49
C ASP A 47 -15.34 3.02 -5.56
N LEU A 48 -15.94 4.12 -6.00
CA LEU A 48 -16.95 4.89 -5.25
C LEU A 48 -18.22 4.07 -4.98
N THR A 49 -18.36 2.90 -5.62
CA THR A 49 -19.42 1.92 -5.35
C THR A 49 -19.08 0.94 -4.22
N GLY A 50 -17.82 0.91 -3.75
CA GLY A 50 -17.26 -0.19 -2.98
C GLY A 50 -17.11 -0.11 -1.45
N PRO A 51 -17.30 1.01 -0.72
CA PRO A 51 -17.17 0.99 0.74
C PRO A 51 -18.49 0.72 1.48
N ALA A 52 -19.57 1.49 1.23
CA ALA A 52 -20.76 1.47 2.07
C ALA A 52 -21.42 0.07 2.20
N ALA A 53 -21.55 -0.66 1.10
CA ALA A 53 -22.15 -2.00 1.14
C ALA A 53 -21.31 -3.03 1.92
N ARG A 54 -19.99 -2.85 2.00
CA ARG A 54 -19.11 -3.74 2.78
C ARG A 54 -19.14 -3.43 4.28
N LEU A 55 -19.63 -2.25 4.65
CA LEU A 55 -19.78 -1.86 6.05
C LEU A 55 -21.01 -2.48 6.71
N ASP A 56 -21.90 -3.07 5.91
CA ASP A 56 -23.11 -3.75 6.36
C ASP A 56 -22.88 -5.26 6.49
N PRO A 57 -23.07 -5.86 7.69
CA PRO A 57 -23.30 -5.24 9.00
C PRO A 57 -21.99 -4.75 9.69
N PRO A 58 -22.06 -3.90 10.75
CA PRO A 58 -23.27 -3.42 11.43
C PRO A 58 -23.80 -2.07 10.90
N TRP A 59 -23.14 -1.45 9.94
CA TRP A 59 -23.54 -0.16 9.40
C TRP A 59 -24.32 -0.38 8.11
N SER A 60 -25.61 -0.05 8.10
CA SER A 60 -26.47 -0.21 6.92
C SER A 60 -26.97 1.14 6.41
N GLY A 61 -27.30 1.21 5.12
CA GLY A 61 -27.93 2.39 4.50
C GLY A 61 -27.13 3.68 4.67
N VAL A 62 -27.78 4.72 5.21
CA VAL A 62 -27.22 6.08 5.32
C VAL A 62 -25.97 6.14 6.22
N PRO A 63 -25.94 5.56 7.44
CA PRO A 63 -24.72 5.45 8.24
C PRO A 63 -23.51 4.88 7.48
N ALA A 64 -23.72 3.80 6.73
CA ALA A 64 -22.66 3.17 5.93
C ALA A 64 -22.13 4.12 4.85
N ALA A 65 -23.03 4.82 4.15
CA ALA A 65 -22.69 5.81 3.14
C ALA A 65 -21.93 7.02 3.73
N MET A 66 -22.33 7.48 4.92
CA MET A 66 -21.64 8.57 5.62
C MET A 66 -20.20 8.18 6.00
N ILE A 67 -20.02 6.99 6.58
CA ILE A 67 -18.69 6.49 6.98
C ILE A 67 -17.77 6.35 5.76
N ALA A 68 -18.29 5.76 4.68
CA ALA A 68 -17.62 5.64 3.40
C ALA A 68 -17.17 6.99 2.80
N ALA A 69 -18.08 7.97 2.79
CA ALA A 69 -17.79 9.31 2.28
C ALA A 69 -16.71 10.00 3.12
N ALA A 70 -16.85 9.96 4.45
CA ALA A 70 -15.89 10.55 5.37
C ALA A 70 -14.47 9.95 5.20
N ALA A 71 -14.37 8.64 4.95
CA ALA A 71 -13.08 8.00 4.68
C ALA A 71 -12.41 8.53 3.39
N THR A 72 -13.22 8.73 2.36
CA THR A 72 -12.76 9.30 1.09
C THR A 72 -12.30 10.75 1.27
N VAL A 73 -13.03 11.54 2.09
CA VAL A 73 -12.68 12.93 2.37
C VAL A 73 -11.32 13.02 3.07
N ASP A 74 -11.04 12.19 4.07
CA ASP A 74 -9.74 12.20 4.77
C ASP A 74 -8.59 11.83 3.82
N THR A 75 -8.77 10.82 2.98
CA THR A 75 -7.78 10.46 1.95
C THR A 75 -7.51 11.65 1.02
N LEU A 76 -8.56 12.30 0.52
CA LEU A 76 -8.42 13.48 -0.35
C LEU A 76 -7.77 14.66 0.37
N ARG A 77 -8.03 14.86 1.67
CA ARG A 77 -7.41 15.91 2.48
C ARG A 77 -5.90 15.69 2.57
N ALA A 78 -5.47 14.45 2.85
CA ALA A 78 -4.04 14.12 2.90
C ALA A 78 -3.34 14.39 1.55
N VAL A 79 -3.96 13.99 0.43
CA VAL A 79 -3.39 14.21 -0.91
C VAL A 79 -3.36 15.69 -1.27
N ARG A 80 -4.43 16.46 -0.97
CA ARG A 80 -4.50 17.90 -1.24
C ARG A 80 -3.53 18.72 -0.40
N ALA A 81 -3.08 18.21 0.75
CA ALA A 81 -2.03 18.85 1.53
C ALA A 81 -0.65 18.77 0.84
N MET A 82 -0.50 17.93 -0.20
CA MET A 82 0.75 17.79 -0.93
C MET A 82 0.87 18.86 -2.04
N PRO A 83 1.84 19.78 -1.94
CA PRO A 83 1.96 20.89 -2.88
C PRO A 83 2.44 20.42 -4.26
N GLY A 84 1.79 20.92 -5.31
CA GLY A 84 2.19 20.65 -6.70
C GLY A 84 1.81 19.27 -7.22
N TRP A 85 1.01 18.51 -6.47
CA TRP A 85 0.48 17.23 -6.92
C TRP A 85 -0.74 17.43 -7.82
N SER A 86 -0.80 16.70 -8.94
CA SER A 86 -2.02 16.61 -9.75
C SER A 86 -2.83 15.40 -9.30
N ILE A 87 -4.15 15.55 -9.16
CA ILE A 87 -5.05 14.51 -8.65
C ILE A 87 -6.01 14.10 -9.76
N GLU A 88 -6.07 12.81 -10.03
CA GLU A 88 -7.08 12.19 -10.87
C GLU A 88 -7.85 11.15 -10.05
N VAL A 89 -9.16 11.07 -10.24
CA VAL A 89 -9.99 10.05 -9.59
C VAL A 89 -10.60 9.18 -10.67
N GLY A 90 -10.43 7.86 -10.56
CA GLY A 90 -10.95 6.94 -11.55
C GLY A 90 -10.87 5.47 -11.11
N PRO A 91 -11.45 4.55 -11.90
CA PRO A 91 -11.39 3.13 -11.60
C PRO A 91 -10.00 2.54 -11.89
N LEU A 92 -9.66 1.45 -11.20
CA LEU A 92 -8.35 0.78 -11.31
C LEU A 92 -8.02 0.34 -12.75
N ALA A 93 -9.03 0.08 -13.58
CA ALA A 93 -8.85 -0.31 -14.98
C ALA A 93 -8.11 0.74 -15.84
N TYR A 94 -8.22 2.02 -15.45
CA TYR A 94 -7.51 3.15 -16.08
C TYR A 94 -6.25 3.56 -15.32
N ALA A 95 -5.78 2.75 -14.37
CA ALA A 95 -4.56 3.02 -13.63
C ALA A 95 -3.37 3.23 -14.58
N PHE A 96 -2.62 4.32 -14.44
CA PHE A 96 -1.50 4.67 -15.35
C PHE A 96 -1.84 4.75 -16.85
N ALA A 97 -3.13 4.79 -17.24
CA ALA A 97 -3.51 5.03 -18.62
C ALA A 97 -2.96 6.40 -19.06
N ASP A 98 -2.42 6.46 -20.28
CA ASP A 98 -1.88 7.67 -20.92
C ASP A 98 -0.65 8.32 -20.25
N ARG A 99 -0.07 7.70 -19.22
CA ARG A 99 1.12 8.23 -18.50
C ARG A 99 2.47 7.91 -19.16
N GLY A 100 2.49 7.21 -20.30
CA GLY A 100 3.73 6.78 -20.96
C GLY A 100 4.63 7.93 -21.45
N ALA A 101 4.06 9.12 -21.63
CA ALA A 101 4.79 10.33 -22.03
C ALA A 101 5.06 11.30 -20.86
N GLU A 102 4.49 11.05 -19.69
CA GLU A 102 4.63 11.94 -18.54
C GLU A 102 5.98 11.77 -17.87
N ARG A 103 6.62 12.90 -17.57
CA ARG A 103 7.82 12.93 -16.74
C ARG A 103 7.42 13.23 -15.30
N GLY A 104 7.93 12.44 -14.36
CA GLY A 104 7.62 12.60 -12.95
C GLY A 104 7.35 11.26 -12.31
N VAL A 105 6.94 11.28 -11.04
CA VAL A 105 6.52 10.07 -10.33
C VAL A 105 5.01 9.94 -10.39
N ALA A 106 4.51 8.70 -10.42
CA ALA A 106 3.08 8.43 -10.35
C ALA A 106 2.75 7.56 -9.13
N LEU A 107 1.71 7.93 -8.37
CA LEU A 107 1.19 7.12 -7.27
C LEU A 107 -0.27 6.76 -7.50
N LEU A 108 -0.61 5.49 -7.33
CA LEU A 108 -1.95 5.00 -7.12
C LEU A 108 -2.23 4.95 -5.63
N LEU A 109 -3.41 5.43 -5.22
CA LEU A 109 -3.88 5.35 -3.84
C LEU A 109 -5.26 4.70 -3.77
N ALA A 110 -5.46 3.83 -2.80
CA ALA A 110 -6.78 3.30 -2.48
C ALA A 110 -7.48 4.23 -1.46
N PRO A 111 -8.76 4.60 -1.62
CA PRO A 111 -9.46 5.50 -0.71
C PRO A 111 -9.88 4.85 0.61
N GLN A 112 -9.68 3.55 0.79
CA GLN A 112 -10.09 2.79 1.98
C GLN A 112 -9.11 2.90 3.17
N VAL A 113 -8.34 3.99 3.26
CA VAL A 113 -7.35 4.22 4.33
C VAL A 113 -7.45 5.65 4.90
N PRO A 114 -8.51 5.99 5.66
CA PRO A 114 -8.70 7.34 6.22
C PRO A 114 -7.59 7.80 7.18
N GLN A 115 -6.78 6.88 7.70
CA GLN A 115 -5.60 7.17 8.51
C GLN A 115 -4.38 7.64 7.70
N LEU A 116 -4.50 7.74 6.37
CA LEU A 116 -3.44 8.27 5.51
C LEU A 116 -3.03 9.68 5.95
N SER A 117 -1.73 9.95 5.97
CA SER A 117 -1.18 11.26 6.34
C SER A 117 -0.30 11.84 5.23
N PRO A 118 -0.14 13.18 5.17
CA PRO A 118 0.80 13.82 4.25
C PRO A 118 2.25 13.35 4.44
N ASP A 119 2.64 12.99 5.67
CA ASP A 119 3.99 12.47 5.97
C ASP A 119 4.24 11.12 5.27
N LEU A 120 3.27 10.20 5.29
CA LEU A 120 3.37 8.91 4.57
C LEU A 120 3.48 9.10 3.06
N LEU A 121 2.77 10.10 2.52
CA LEU A 121 2.82 10.47 1.11
C LEU A 121 4.18 11.08 0.72
N ALA A 122 4.77 11.90 1.59
CA ALA A 122 6.12 12.42 1.41
C ALA A 122 7.17 11.31 1.41
N ASP A 123 7.09 10.38 2.37
CA ASP A 123 7.99 9.22 2.46
C ASP A 123 7.92 8.35 1.20
N ALA A 124 6.72 8.14 0.64
CA ALA A 124 6.54 7.41 -0.60
C ALA A 124 7.24 8.07 -1.80
N VAL A 125 7.12 9.39 -1.95
CA VAL A 125 7.81 10.12 -3.02
C VAL A 125 9.32 10.14 -2.80
N ASP A 126 9.78 10.26 -1.57
CA ASP A 126 11.21 10.27 -1.27
C ASP A 126 11.86 8.90 -1.55
N LEU A 127 11.19 7.79 -1.24
CA LEU A 127 11.66 6.45 -1.61
C LEU A 127 11.76 6.27 -3.14
N LEU A 128 10.87 6.86 -3.92
CA LEU A 128 10.93 6.84 -5.39
C LEU A 128 12.11 7.65 -5.97
N ARG A 129 12.93 8.31 -5.15
CA ARG A 129 14.22 8.84 -5.60
C ARG A 129 15.24 7.72 -5.82
N ASP A 130 15.24 6.74 -4.93
CA ASP A 130 16.26 5.68 -4.87
C ASP A 130 15.75 4.35 -5.43
N PHE A 131 14.44 4.13 -5.38
CA PHE A 131 13.75 2.92 -5.86
C PHE A 131 12.96 3.19 -7.13
N ASP A 132 12.64 2.12 -7.85
CA ASP A 132 11.92 2.20 -9.12
C ASP A 132 10.40 2.13 -8.87
N ALA A 133 9.98 1.45 -7.80
CA ALA A 133 8.61 1.37 -7.33
C ALA A 133 8.51 1.44 -5.80
N VAL A 134 7.35 1.84 -5.29
CA VAL A 134 6.97 1.73 -3.87
C VAL A 134 5.66 0.98 -3.74
N LEU A 135 5.50 0.19 -2.68
CA LEU A 135 4.28 -0.55 -2.38
C LEU A 135 3.92 -0.40 -0.90
N GLY A 136 2.73 0.09 -0.63
CA GLY A 136 2.11 0.15 0.69
C GLY A 136 1.03 -0.92 0.82
N PRO A 137 1.30 -2.05 1.50
CA PRO A 137 0.31 -3.10 1.70
C PRO A 137 -0.73 -2.70 2.75
N THR A 138 -1.93 -3.28 2.66
CA THR A 138 -2.87 -3.22 3.79
C THR A 138 -2.65 -4.40 4.75
N THR A 139 -3.35 -4.39 5.88
CA THR A 139 -3.43 -5.58 6.76
C THR A 139 -4.19 -6.74 6.13
N GLY A 140 -4.92 -6.50 5.03
CA GLY A 140 -5.51 -7.53 4.19
C GLY A 140 -4.55 -7.93 3.06
N GLU A 141 -5.11 -8.46 1.97
CA GLU A 141 -4.35 -8.82 0.77
C GLU A 141 -4.09 -7.60 -0.14
N GLY A 142 -4.79 -6.50 0.10
CA GLY A 142 -4.76 -5.30 -0.72
C GLY A 142 -3.52 -4.42 -0.50
N TRP A 143 -3.56 -3.26 -1.14
CA TRP A 143 -2.54 -2.22 -1.01
C TRP A 143 -3.22 -0.86 -0.92
N TRP A 144 -2.67 0.04 -0.10
CA TRP A 144 -3.13 1.41 0.03
C TRP A 144 -2.40 2.36 -0.91
N ALA A 145 -1.15 2.02 -1.28
CA ALA A 145 -0.38 2.76 -2.26
C ALA A 145 0.43 1.86 -3.18
N PHE A 146 0.53 2.26 -4.44
CA PHE A 146 1.54 1.75 -5.35
C PHE A 146 2.09 2.91 -6.17
N GLY A 147 3.41 3.09 -6.16
CA GLY A 147 4.06 4.20 -6.85
C GLY A 147 5.13 3.73 -7.81
N LEU A 148 5.32 4.48 -8.88
CA LEU A 148 6.35 4.27 -9.89
C LEU A 148 7.16 5.55 -10.08
N ARG A 149 8.48 5.41 -10.13
CA ARG A 149 9.38 6.51 -10.47
C ARG A 149 9.24 6.92 -11.94
N GLU A 150 8.95 5.93 -12.78
CA GLU A 150 8.78 6.08 -14.22
C GLU A 150 7.40 5.50 -14.60
N PRO A 151 6.38 6.34 -14.80
CA PRO A 151 4.99 5.92 -15.01
C PRO A 151 4.79 4.99 -16.21
N ALA A 152 5.70 5.02 -17.18
CA ALA A 152 5.71 4.12 -18.34
C ALA A 152 5.73 2.63 -17.95
N HIS A 153 6.31 2.25 -16.81
CA HIS A 153 6.26 0.86 -16.32
C HIS A 153 4.83 0.42 -15.96
N GLY A 154 3.93 1.35 -15.67
CA GLY A 154 2.52 1.06 -15.38
C GLY A 154 1.80 0.44 -16.58
N ALA A 155 2.15 0.86 -17.81
CA ALA A 155 1.62 0.26 -19.02
C ALA A 155 2.02 -1.21 -19.16
N LEU A 156 3.27 -1.56 -18.80
CA LEU A 156 3.75 -2.94 -18.82
C LEU A 156 3.05 -3.80 -17.76
N LEU A 157 2.91 -3.30 -16.54
CA LEU A 157 2.17 -3.97 -15.47
C LEU A 157 0.74 -4.29 -15.89
N ARG A 158 0.07 -3.39 -16.62
CA ARG A 158 -1.30 -3.62 -17.12
C ARG A 158 -1.43 -4.72 -18.16
N THR A 159 -0.35 -5.08 -18.85
CA THR A 159 -0.37 -6.24 -19.76
C THR A 159 -0.30 -7.57 -19.03
N MET A 160 0.04 -7.56 -17.73
CA MET A 160 0.11 -8.75 -16.90
C MET A 160 -1.23 -9.02 -16.23
N PRO A 161 -1.87 -10.18 -16.50
CA PRO A 161 -3.15 -10.52 -15.88
C PRO A 161 -3.05 -10.50 -14.36
N GLY A 162 -3.96 -9.75 -13.72
CA GLY A 162 -4.07 -9.69 -12.26
C GLY A 162 -2.93 -8.95 -11.55
N ALA A 163 -2.02 -8.28 -12.25
CA ALA A 163 -0.88 -7.64 -11.60
C ALA A 163 -1.26 -6.58 -10.55
N LEU A 164 -2.40 -5.90 -10.72
CA LEU A 164 -2.88 -4.90 -9.76
C LEU A 164 -3.87 -5.47 -8.72
N ALA A 165 -4.12 -6.78 -8.72
CA ALA A 165 -5.21 -7.39 -7.95
C ALA A 165 -4.98 -7.32 -6.43
N ASP A 166 -3.76 -7.60 -5.99
CA ASP A 166 -3.36 -7.65 -4.59
C ASP A 166 -1.89 -7.25 -4.44
N ALA A 167 -1.43 -6.99 -3.21
CA ALA A 167 -0.06 -6.55 -2.94
C ALA A 167 0.99 -7.59 -3.37
N GLY A 168 0.68 -8.88 -3.24
CA GLY A 168 1.56 -9.97 -3.63
C GLY A 168 1.75 -10.05 -5.14
N ALA A 169 0.65 -10.05 -5.89
CA ALA A 169 0.63 -10.02 -7.34
C ALA A 169 1.40 -8.82 -7.90
N LEU A 170 1.22 -7.65 -7.28
CA LEU A 170 1.89 -6.40 -7.67
C LEU A 170 3.39 -6.44 -7.40
N THR A 171 3.79 -7.02 -6.27
CA THR A 171 5.20 -7.28 -5.95
C THR A 171 5.83 -8.21 -6.98
N VAL A 172 5.20 -9.35 -7.27
CA VAL A 172 5.71 -10.33 -8.24
C VAL A 172 5.81 -9.73 -9.64
N ALA A 173 4.79 -8.98 -10.08
CA ALA A 173 4.80 -8.32 -11.38
C ALA A 173 5.92 -7.28 -11.48
N SER A 174 6.12 -6.47 -10.44
CA SER A 174 7.19 -5.48 -10.39
C SER A 174 8.58 -6.13 -10.43
N LEU A 175 8.79 -7.22 -9.69
CA LEU A 175 10.05 -7.96 -9.72
C LEU A 175 10.31 -8.63 -11.08
N ARG A 176 9.27 -9.12 -11.76
CA ARG A 176 9.39 -9.66 -13.13
C ARG A 176 9.80 -8.60 -14.15
N LEU A 177 9.45 -7.34 -13.92
CA LEU A 177 9.94 -6.20 -14.70
C LEU A 177 11.35 -5.74 -14.29
N GLY A 178 11.96 -6.35 -13.28
CA GLY A 178 13.28 -5.97 -12.78
C GLY A 178 13.29 -4.70 -11.94
N LEU A 179 12.12 -4.24 -11.46
CA LEU A 179 12.02 -3.04 -10.64
C LEU A 179 12.54 -3.28 -9.22
N ARG A 180 13.29 -2.32 -8.68
CA ARG A 180 13.62 -2.27 -7.25
C ARG A 180 12.44 -1.67 -6.51
N VAL A 181 11.78 -2.50 -5.71
CA VAL A 181 10.58 -2.13 -4.95
C VAL A 181 10.95 -1.79 -3.51
N ALA A 182 10.54 -0.63 -3.03
CA ALA A 182 10.56 -0.30 -1.61
C ALA A 182 9.18 -0.53 -0.98
N MET A 183 9.17 -1.08 0.24
CA MET A 183 7.94 -1.30 1.00
C MET A 183 7.67 -0.11 1.92
N LEU A 184 6.46 0.41 1.86
CA LEU A 184 5.93 1.41 2.78
C LEU A 184 5.33 0.72 4.02
N PRO A 185 5.03 1.47 5.10
CA PRO A 185 4.32 0.92 6.24
C PRO A 185 2.99 0.29 5.86
N THR A 186 2.64 -0.80 6.52
CA THR A 186 1.32 -1.44 6.40
C THR A 186 0.26 -0.57 7.06
N LEU A 187 -0.85 -0.33 6.37
CA LEU A 187 -2.03 0.37 6.92
C LEU A 187 -3.21 -0.58 7.10
N HIS A 188 -4.08 -0.29 8.07
CA HIS A 188 -5.32 -1.04 8.25
C HIS A 188 -6.33 -0.73 7.15
N GLU A 189 -6.83 -1.74 6.46
CA GLU A 189 -7.86 -1.55 5.45
C GLU A 189 -9.23 -1.32 6.09
N LEU A 190 -9.98 -0.33 5.60
CA LEU A 190 -11.40 -0.25 5.85
C LEU A 190 -12.13 -1.18 4.87
N GLY A 191 -12.05 -2.49 5.13
CA GLY A 191 -12.60 -3.52 4.24
C GLY A 191 -14.03 -3.92 4.60
N SER A 192 -14.42 -3.77 5.87
CA SER A 192 -15.69 -4.23 6.42
C SER A 192 -16.19 -3.36 7.57
N GLY A 193 -17.44 -3.58 7.99
CA GLY A 193 -18.03 -2.88 9.13
C GLY A 193 -17.32 -3.12 10.46
N ALA A 194 -16.63 -4.27 10.59
CA ALA A 194 -15.84 -4.62 11.77
C ALA A 194 -14.56 -3.76 11.91
N ASP A 195 -14.03 -3.27 10.79
CA ASP A 195 -12.78 -2.49 10.77
C ASP A 195 -12.99 -1.05 11.23
N VAL A 196 -14.23 -0.53 11.11
CA VAL A 196 -14.58 0.88 11.28
C VAL A 196 -14.03 1.48 12.58
N ARG A 197 -14.23 0.83 13.73
CA ARG A 197 -13.78 1.37 15.03
C ARG A 197 -12.26 1.30 15.18
N ALA A 198 -11.63 0.23 14.71
CA ALA A 198 -10.18 0.07 14.78
C ALA A 198 -9.48 1.11 13.90
N VAL A 199 -9.95 1.27 12.66
CA VAL A 199 -9.44 2.27 11.72
C VAL A 199 -9.66 3.69 12.24
N ALA A 200 -10.83 3.98 12.84
CA ALA A 200 -11.10 5.31 13.41
C ALA A 200 -10.11 5.68 14.51
N GLY A 201 -9.70 4.71 15.34
CA GLY A 201 -8.69 4.92 16.39
C GLY A 201 -7.26 5.16 15.88
N LEU A 202 -7.00 4.93 14.59
CA LEU A 202 -5.71 5.17 13.95
C LEU A 202 -5.67 6.49 13.17
N CYS A 203 -6.82 7.13 12.99
CA CYS A 203 -6.92 8.34 12.18
C CYS A 203 -6.33 9.57 12.90
N PRO A 204 -5.86 10.59 12.14
CA PRO A 204 -5.43 11.86 12.70
C PRO A 204 -6.53 12.55 13.53
N PRO A 205 -6.18 13.42 14.49
CA PRO A 205 -7.16 14.07 15.36
C PRO A 205 -8.24 14.91 14.65
N ASP A 206 -7.95 15.42 13.45
CA ASP A 206 -8.87 16.23 12.64
C ASP A 206 -9.67 15.40 11.61
N SER A 207 -9.58 14.07 11.67
CA SER A 207 -10.25 13.14 10.76
C SER A 207 -11.77 13.26 10.77
N GLU A 208 -12.35 13.47 9.58
CA GLU A 208 -13.79 13.47 9.37
C GLU A 208 -14.38 12.06 9.54
N PHE A 209 -13.63 11.03 9.16
CA PHE A 209 -13.98 9.64 9.38
C PHE A 209 -14.15 9.32 10.86
N ALA A 210 -13.13 9.62 11.68
CA ALA A 210 -13.18 9.36 13.12
C ALA A 210 -14.32 10.13 13.80
N ALA A 211 -14.53 11.40 13.43
CA ALA A 211 -15.63 12.21 13.93
C ALA A 211 -17.01 11.62 13.57
N THR A 212 -17.18 11.17 12.32
CA THR A 212 -18.42 10.54 11.83
C THR A 212 -18.70 9.23 12.56
N VAL A 213 -17.69 8.38 12.73
CA VAL A 213 -17.81 7.11 13.46
C VAL A 213 -18.18 7.35 14.92
N ALA A 214 -17.58 8.34 15.58
CA ALA A 214 -17.92 8.70 16.96
C ALA A 214 -19.37 9.20 17.08
N HIS A 215 -19.82 10.04 16.14
CA HIS A 215 -21.19 10.56 16.11
C HIS A 215 -22.23 9.44 15.94
N LEU A 216 -22.01 8.54 14.98
CA LEU A 216 -22.92 7.43 14.70
C LEU A 216 -22.84 6.32 15.76
N GLY A 217 -21.69 6.14 16.39
CA GLY A 217 -21.49 5.19 17.49
C GLY A 217 -22.16 5.62 18.80
N GLY A 218 -22.48 6.91 18.95
CA GLY A 218 -23.26 7.44 20.07
C GLY A 218 -24.77 7.42 19.86
N THR A 219 -25.24 7.15 18.63
CA THR A 219 -26.67 7.11 18.27
C THR A 219 -27.24 5.68 18.15
N HIS A 220 -26.42 4.64 18.34
CA HIS A 220 -26.86 3.25 18.46
C HIS A 220 -26.82 2.78 19.93
N PRO A 221 -27.97 2.56 20.60
CA PRO A 221 -28.02 1.82 21.87
C PRO A 221 -27.72 0.32 21.68
#